data_AF-A0A8T5T0T3-F1
#
_entry.id   AF-A0A8T5T0T3-F1
#
_cell.length_a   1.000
_cell.length_b   1.000
_cell.length_c   1.000
_cell.angle_alpha   90.00
_cell.angle_beta   90.00
_cell.angle_gamma   90.00
#
_symmetry.space_group_name_H-M   'P 1'
#
loop_
_entity.id
_entity.type
_entity.pdbx_description
1 polymer ?
#
loop_
_entity_poly.entity_id
_entity_poly.type
_entity_poly.pdbx_seq_one_letter_code
_entity_poly.pdbx_strand_id
1 'polypeptide(L)'
;MAQSKNLLTKKISEKSQIQGVVVSSRRVYVYSEETDDEIELENLLISLLSDNGPLTRGQLVSMTHIPRSTLYDNLTKLITKGNIRKESVPRSTRGRPKVLFKLA
;
A
#
# COMPACT_ATOMS: atom_id res chain seq x y z
N MET A 1 -25.83 0.89 25.03
CA MET A 1 -24.41 0.54 25.24
C MET A 1 -23.62 1.11 24.07
N ALA A 2 -22.91 2.22 24.31
CA ALA A 2 -22.18 2.93 23.26
C ALA A 2 -20.94 2.12 22.88
N GLN A 3 -20.94 1.55 21.68
CA GLN A 3 -19.74 0.90 21.13
C GLN A 3 -18.64 1.96 20.97
N SER A 4 -17.49 1.61 21.55
CA SER A 4 -16.23 2.32 21.51
C SER A 4 -15.90 2.77 20.09
N LYS A 5 -16.00 4.08 19.83
CA LYS A 5 -15.39 4.72 18.65
C LYS A 5 -13.89 4.40 18.69
N ASN A 6 -13.47 3.48 17.82
CA ASN A 6 -12.10 2.98 17.73
C ASN A 6 -11.13 4.17 17.58
N LEU A 7 -10.29 4.41 18.60
CA LEU A 7 -9.31 5.50 18.62
C LEU A 7 -8.29 5.46 17.47
N LEU A 8 -8.25 4.34 16.72
CA LEU A 8 -7.37 4.12 15.58
C LEU A 8 -7.79 4.93 14.34
N THR A 9 -9.09 5.20 14.14
CA THR A 9 -9.56 5.95 12.96
C THR A 9 -9.21 7.43 13.03
N LYS A 10 -9.12 8.00 14.23
CA LYS A 10 -8.82 9.44 14.42
C LYS A 10 -7.41 9.85 14.05
N LYS A 11 -6.41 8.94 14.08
CA LYS A 11 -5.02 9.26 13.74
C LYS A 11 -4.70 9.19 12.25
N ILE A 12 -5.63 8.68 11.43
CA ILE A 12 -5.43 8.45 9.99
C ILE A 12 -5.71 9.72 9.15
N SER A 13 -6.48 10.66 9.71
CA SER A 13 -6.98 11.85 9.02
C SER A 13 -5.93 12.83 8.50
N GLU A 14 -4.66 12.76 8.93
CA GLU A 14 -3.75 13.90 8.74
C GLU A 14 -2.78 13.80 7.55
N LYS A 15 -2.61 12.67 6.83
CA LYS A 15 -1.53 12.59 5.80
C LYS A 15 -1.76 11.81 4.50
N SER A 16 -2.96 11.40 4.13
CA SER A 16 -3.18 10.79 2.81
C SER A 16 -4.63 10.91 2.38
N GLN A 17 -4.84 11.07 1.06
CA GLN A 17 -6.15 11.15 0.40
C GLN A 17 -7.02 9.88 0.59
N ILE A 18 -6.47 8.84 1.23
CA ILE A 18 -7.12 7.58 1.60
C ILE A 18 -7.41 7.64 3.11
N GLN A 19 -8.69 7.71 3.51
CA GLN A 19 -9.12 7.85 4.91
C GLN A 19 -9.04 6.54 5.72
N GLY A 20 -8.89 5.39 5.05
CA GLY A 20 -8.68 4.11 5.72
C GLY A 20 -8.66 2.94 4.75
N VAL A 21 -7.93 1.89 5.12
CA VAL A 21 -7.93 0.60 4.41
C VAL A 21 -8.31 -0.50 5.38
N VAL A 22 -9.47 -1.13 5.16
CA VAL A 22 -9.81 -2.39 5.84
C VAL A 22 -9.34 -3.54 4.97
N VAL A 23 -8.37 -4.31 5.46
CA VAL A 23 -7.88 -5.52 4.80
C VAL A 23 -8.69 -6.70 5.32
N SER A 24 -9.53 -7.29 4.46
CA SER A 24 -10.15 -8.60 4.73
C SER A 24 -9.69 -9.59 3.67
N SER A 25 -8.79 -10.50 4.07
CA SER A 25 -8.24 -11.62 3.29
C SER A 25 -7.53 -11.27 1.96
N ARG A 26 -8.20 -10.60 1.02
CA ARG A 26 -7.70 -10.13 -0.30
C ARG A 26 -8.32 -8.80 -0.77
N ARG A 27 -9.35 -8.32 -0.08
CA ARG A 27 -10.10 -7.13 -0.43
C ARG A 27 -9.63 -5.96 0.41
N VAL A 28 -9.58 -4.80 -0.23
CA VAL A 28 -9.27 -3.52 0.42
C VAL A 28 -10.44 -2.60 0.18
N TYR A 29 -11.10 -2.25 1.28
CA TYR A 29 -12.11 -1.19 1.27
C TYR A 29 -11.36 0.14 1.40
N VAL A 30 -11.39 0.93 0.33
CA VAL A 30 -10.83 2.28 0.31
C VAL A 30 -11.96 3.23 0.64
N TYR A 31 -11.91 3.83 1.82
CA TYR A 31 -12.88 4.86 2.22
C TYR A 31 -12.35 6.23 1.77
N SER A 32 -13.16 6.97 1.01
CA SER A 32 -12.97 8.40 0.73
C SER A 32 -14.20 9.20 1.18
N GLU A 33 -14.10 10.53 1.25
CA GLU A 33 -15.25 11.37 1.62
C GLU A 33 -16.43 11.28 0.62
N GLU A 34 -16.16 10.78 -0.59
CA GLU A 34 -17.11 10.80 -1.70
C GLU A 34 -17.57 9.40 -2.14
N THR A 35 -16.80 8.33 -1.87
CA THR A 35 -17.14 6.96 -2.30
C THR A 35 -16.68 5.85 -1.33
N ASP A 36 -17.53 4.81 -1.22
CA ASP A 36 -17.24 3.51 -0.62
C ASP A 36 -16.96 2.49 -1.74
N ASP A 37 -15.76 2.51 -2.33
CA ASP A 37 -15.40 1.61 -3.42
C ASP A 37 -14.69 0.35 -2.89
N GLU A 38 -15.22 -0.82 -3.28
CA GLU A 38 -14.56 -2.11 -3.06
C GLU A 38 -13.54 -2.35 -4.18
N ILE A 39 -12.24 -2.26 -3.85
CA ILE A 39 -11.15 -2.44 -4.82
C ILE A 39 -10.29 -3.63 -4.40
N GLU A 40 -9.84 -4.41 -5.38
CA GLU A 40 -8.81 -5.41 -5.13
C GLU A 40 -7.48 -4.74 -4.79
N LEU A 41 -6.80 -5.22 -3.73
CA LEU A 41 -5.51 -4.66 -3.31
C LEU A 41 -4.47 -4.67 -4.44
N GLU A 42 -4.50 -5.68 -5.31
CA GLU A 42 -3.60 -5.74 -6.46
C GLU A 42 -3.79 -4.54 -7.40
N ASN A 43 -5.04 -4.17 -7.69
CA ASN A 43 -5.37 -3.03 -8.54
C ASN A 43 -4.96 -1.71 -7.89
N LEU A 44 -5.18 -1.57 -6.57
CA LEU A 44 -4.72 -0.41 -5.81
C LEU A 44 -3.19 -0.26 -5.87
N LEU A 45 -2.43 -1.35 -5.77
CA LEU A 45 -0.97 -1.29 -5.84
C LEU A 45 -0.49 -0.91 -7.24
N ILE A 46 -1.16 -1.41 -8.28
CA ILE A 46 -0.86 -1.06 -9.67
C ILE A 46 -1.13 0.43 -9.91
N SER A 47 -2.29 0.96 -9.48
CA SER A 47 -2.60 2.39 -9.64
C SER A 47 -1.59 3.27 -8.90
N LEU A 48 -1.26 2.94 -7.65
CA LEU A 48 -0.26 3.69 -6.89
C LEU A 48 1.11 3.74 -7.58
N LEU A 49 1.57 2.63 -8.15
CA LEU A 49 2.83 2.55 -8.89
C LEU A 49 2.76 3.25 -10.25
N SER A 50 1.58 3.28 -10.88
CA SER A 50 1.33 4.05 -12.10
C SER A 50 1.41 5.56 -11.83
N ASP A 51 0.72 6.01 -10.78
CA ASP A 51 0.54 7.44 -10.50
C ASP A 51 1.78 8.08 -9.87
N ASN A 52 2.51 7.33 -9.03
CA ASN A 52 3.65 7.85 -8.27
C ASN A 52 5.01 7.36 -8.79
N GLY A 53 5.01 6.45 -9.78
CA GLY A 53 6.21 5.80 -10.27
C GLY A 53 6.79 4.77 -9.29
N PRO A 54 8.11 4.47 -9.38
CA PRO A 54 8.73 3.43 -8.56
C PRO A 54 8.70 3.75 -7.05
N LEU A 55 8.06 2.88 -6.26
CA LEU A 55 7.92 3.06 -4.81
C LEU A 55 8.62 1.96 -4.03
N THR A 56 9.09 2.29 -2.83
CA THR A 56 9.49 1.28 -1.84
C THR A 56 8.26 0.72 -1.12
N ARG A 57 8.41 -0.50 -0.58
CA ARG A 57 7.42 -1.05 0.36
C ARG A 57 7.18 -0.13 1.56
N GLY A 58 8.19 0.62 2.01
CA GLY A 58 8.02 1.59 3.11
C GLY A 58 7.11 2.75 2.71
N GLN A 59 7.28 3.30 1.51
CA GLN A 59 6.39 4.34 0.98
C GLN A 59 4.96 3.82 0.83
N LEU A 60 4.79 2.60 0.30
CA LEU A 60 3.46 1.96 0.20
C LEU A 60 2.78 1.82 1.57
N VAL A 61 3.52 1.44 2.62
CA VAL A 61 2.98 1.42 4.00
C VAL A 61 2.57 2.82 4.44
N SER A 62 3.41 3.83 4.20
CA SER A 62 3.12 5.21 4.59
C SER A 62 1.88 5.78 3.88
N MET A 63 1.64 5.40 2.63
CA MET A 63 0.52 5.90 1.82
C MET A 63 -0.79 5.15 2.07
N THR A 64 -0.73 3.83 2.30
CA THR A 64 -1.92 2.97 2.36
C THR A 64 -2.28 2.53 3.77
N HIS A 65 -1.34 2.67 4.72
CA HIS A 65 -1.40 2.09 6.07
C HIS A 65 -1.59 0.56 6.12
N ILE A 66 -1.39 -0.12 4.98
CA ILE A 66 -1.46 -1.58 4.90
C ILE A 66 -0.23 -2.17 5.60
N PRO A 67 -0.39 -3.24 6.40
CA PRO A 67 0.73 -3.91 7.03
C PRO A 67 1.81 -4.36 6.03
N ARG A 68 3.07 -4.24 6.46
CA ARG A 68 4.24 -4.54 5.64
C ARG A 68 4.29 -5.99 5.14
N SER A 69 3.74 -6.94 5.92
CA SER A 69 3.60 -8.35 5.54
C SER A 69 2.54 -8.51 4.43
N THR A 70 1.37 -7.93 4.60
CA THR A 70 0.30 -7.93 3.58
C THR A 70 0.77 -7.34 2.26
N LEU A 71 1.49 -6.21 2.29
CA LEU A 71 2.09 -5.64 1.09
C LEU A 71 3.13 -6.56 0.46
N TYR A 72 3.94 -7.26 1.26
CA TYR A 72 4.93 -8.20 0.74
C TYR A 72 4.28 -9.34 -0.03
N ASP A 73 3.22 -9.94 0.52
CA ASP A 73 2.55 -11.07 -0.10
C ASP A 73 1.92 -10.67 -1.44
N ASN A 74 1.27 -9.51 -1.50
CA ASN A 74 0.62 -9.03 -2.72
C ASN A 74 1.61 -8.53 -3.78
N LEU A 75 2.66 -7.80 -3.38
CA LEU A 75 3.74 -7.42 -4.30
C LEU A 75 4.44 -8.64 -4.88
N THR A 76 4.64 -9.69 -4.09
CA THR A 76 5.25 -10.94 -4.58
C THR A 76 4.36 -11.62 -5.61
N LYS A 77 3.04 -11.67 -5.39
CA LYS A 77 2.08 -12.19 -6.39
C LYS A 77 2.12 -11.39 -7.69
N LEU A 78 2.12 -10.06 -7.60
CA LEU A 78 2.20 -9.17 -8.77
C LEU A 78 3.51 -9.34 -9.55
N ILE A 79 4.62 -9.62 -8.87
CA ILE A 79 5.90 -9.97 -9.52
C ILE A 79 5.77 -11.30 -10.26
N THR A 80 5.21 -12.33 -9.61
CA THR A 80 5.03 -13.65 -10.23
C THR A 80 4.10 -13.59 -11.45
N LYS A 81 3.07 -12.74 -11.42
CA LYS A 81 2.18 -12.48 -12.56
C LYS A 81 2.84 -11.65 -13.67
N GLY A 82 3.99 -11.03 -13.40
CA GLY A 82 4.70 -10.18 -14.36
C GLY A 82 4.14 -8.76 -14.49
N ASN A 83 3.27 -8.32 -13.58
CA ASN A 83 2.71 -6.96 -13.60
C ASN A 83 3.69 -5.91 -13.09
N ILE A 84 4.54 -6.28 -12.14
CA ILE A 84 5.53 -5.38 -11.54
C ILE A 84 6.90 -6.04 -11.46
N ARG A 85 7.96 -5.24 -11.37
CA ARG A 85 9.34 -5.67 -11.19
C ARG A 85 9.95 -4.99 -9.99
N LYS A 86 10.91 -5.68 -9.35
CA LYS A 86 11.72 -5.12 -8.25
C LYS A 86 13.09 -4.71 -8.77
N GLU A 87 13.55 -3.55 -8.33
CA GLU A 87 14.86 -3.00 -8.67
C GLU A 87 15.62 -2.65 -7.39
N SER A 88 16.86 -3.14 -7.29
CA SER A 88 17.75 -2.83 -6.17
C SER A 88 18.57 -1.60 -6.53
N VAL A 89 18.32 -0.50 -5.83
CA VAL A 89 19.09 0.73 -5.97
C VAL A 89 20.26 0.68 -4.98
N PRO A 90 21.52 0.70 -5.48
CA PRO A 90 22.68 0.72 -4.62
C PRO A 90 22.68 2.00 -3.78
N ARG A 91 23.16 1.88 -2.54
CA ARG A 91 23.30 3.01 -1.64
C ARG A 91 24.79 3.37 -1.55
N SER A 92 25.11 4.66 -1.54
CA SER A 92 26.48 5.15 -1.35
C SER A 92 27.06 4.86 0.05
N THR A 93 26.26 4.30 0.97
CA THR A 93 26.63 4.05 2.37
C THR A 93 26.48 2.57 2.70
N ARG A 94 27.18 2.10 3.74
CA ARG A 94 27.06 0.72 4.28
C ARG A 94 25.60 0.39 4.61
N GLY A 95 25.15 -0.80 4.22
CA GLY A 95 23.82 -1.33 4.54
C GLY A 95 23.13 -2.03 3.37
N ARG A 96 21.91 -2.51 3.60
CA ARG A 96 21.11 -3.19 2.57
C ARG A 96 20.68 -2.19 1.48
N PRO A 97 20.76 -2.57 0.18
CA PRO A 97 20.24 -1.75 -0.91
C PRO A 97 18.76 -1.39 -0.73
N LYS A 98 18.36 -0.24 -1.29
CA LYS A 98 16.95 0.17 -1.33
C LYS A 98 16.26 -0.63 -2.43
N VAL A 99 15.10 -1.21 -2.15
CA VAL A 99 14.32 -1.95 -3.15
C VAL A 99 13.13 -1.12 -3.57
N LEU A 100 13.07 -0.80 -4.86
CA LEU A 100 11.95 -0.15 -5.52
C LEU A 100 11.11 -1.21 -6.25
N PHE A 101 9.81 -0.98 -6.30
CA PHE A 101 8.84 -1.73 -7.10
C PHE A 101 8.34 -0.79 -8.18
N LYS A 102 8.26 -1.26 -9.43
CA LYS A 102 7.78 -0.48 -10.58
C LYS A 102 6.95 -1.36 -11.51
N LEU A 103 6.10 -0.77 -12.34
CA LEU A 103 5.40 -1.50 -13.40
C LEU A 103 6.42 -2.19 -14.34
N ALA A 104 6.07 -3.38 -14.80
CA ALA A 104 6.98 -4.28 -15.53
C ALA A 104 7.36 -3.78 -16.94
#